data_AF-A0A5C7A5Z8-F1
#
_entry.id   AF-A0A5C7A5Z8-F1
#
_cell.length_a   1.000
_cell.length_b   1.000
_cell.length_c   1.000
_cell.angle_alpha   90.00
_cell.angle_beta   90.00
_cell.angle_gamma   90.00
#
_symmetry.space_group_name_H-M   'P 1'
#
loop_
_entity.id
_entity.type
_entity.pdbx_description
1 polymer ?
#
loop_
_entity_poly.entity_id
_entity_poly.type
_entity_poly.pdbx_seq_one_letter_code
_entity_poly.pdbx_strand_id
1 'polypeptide(L)'
;MSNLSDFKLVTKADAAAMLDCCIKTVDNHVREGRLPAPVAFGSREYWHPEDFKAFLDGTFRRKAPPEVERVHGNQAPAASTAEVVTRPNTGTVTKTVRDSNPAVRQMARQQAKLKALNSPA
;
A
#
# COMPACT_ATOMS: atom_id res chain seq x y z
N MET A 1 14.70 -27.12 -18.17
CA MET A 1 15.49 -26.12 -18.93
C MET A 1 15.31 -24.80 -18.20
N SER A 2 16.32 -24.32 -17.49
CA SER A 2 16.26 -23.00 -16.83
C SER A 2 16.39 -21.93 -17.90
N ASN A 3 15.41 -21.03 -18.00
CA ASN A 3 15.45 -19.94 -18.97
C ASN A 3 16.34 -18.83 -18.39
N LEU A 4 17.11 -18.12 -19.23
CA LEU A 4 17.94 -17.00 -18.75
C LEU A 4 17.12 -15.90 -18.04
N SER A 5 15.81 -15.84 -18.28
CA SER A 5 14.87 -14.98 -17.56
C SER A 5 14.79 -15.26 -16.05
N ASP A 6 15.11 -16.48 -15.62
CA ASP A 6 15.09 -16.88 -14.21
C ASP A 6 16.21 -16.19 -13.40
N PHE A 7 17.25 -15.68 -14.09
CA PHE A 7 18.36 -14.94 -13.47
C PHE A 7 18.22 -13.42 -13.58
N LYS A 8 17.18 -12.92 -14.25
CA LYS A 8 16.98 -11.47 -14.38
C LYS A 8 16.51 -10.94 -13.03
N LEU A 9 17.36 -10.12 -12.40
CA LEU A 9 17.00 -9.41 -11.18
C LEU A 9 15.86 -8.43 -11.46
N VAL A 10 14.94 -8.32 -10.49
CA VAL A 10 13.79 -7.43 -10.57
C VAL A 10 14.22 -6.05 -10.10
N THR A 11 14.08 -5.03 -10.94
CA THR A 11 14.31 -3.65 -10.54
C THR A 11 13.04 -2.99 -10.01
N LYS A 12 13.16 -1.81 -9.38
CA LYS A 12 11.99 -0.97 -9.04
C LYS A 12 11.12 -0.63 -10.23
N ALA A 13 11.72 -0.44 -11.41
CA ALA A 13 10.97 -0.17 -12.63
C ALA A 13 10.17 -1.40 -13.09
N ASP A 14 10.78 -2.58 -13.03
CA ASP A 14 10.07 -3.83 -13.35
C ASP A 14 8.95 -4.10 -12.33
N ALA A 15 9.20 -3.90 -11.04
CA ALA A 15 8.19 -4.04 -9.99
C ALA A 15 7.01 -3.05 -10.17
N ALA A 16 7.31 -1.81 -10.55
CA ALA A 16 6.30 -0.80 -10.85
C ALA A 16 5.42 -1.22 -12.03
N ALA A 17 6.03 -1.76 -13.10
CA ALA A 17 5.30 -2.29 -14.25
C ALA A 17 4.45 -3.52 -13.90
N MET A 18 4.97 -4.45 -13.09
CA MET A 18 4.24 -5.65 -12.67
C MET A 18 3.03 -5.33 -11.77
N LEU A 19 3.14 -4.31 -10.91
CA LEU A 19 2.08 -3.89 -9.99
C LEU A 19 1.17 -2.80 -10.59
N ASP A 20 1.37 -2.45 -11.86
CA ASP A 20 0.68 -1.37 -12.56
C ASP A 20 0.62 -0.05 -11.76
N CYS A 21 1.77 0.38 -11.24
CA CYS A 21 1.90 1.60 -10.44
C CYS A 21 3.16 2.39 -10.79
N CYS A 22 3.34 3.56 -10.19
CA CYS A 22 4.56 4.35 -10.39
C CYS A 22 5.66 3.95 -9.40
N ILE A 23 6.93 4.18 -9.77
CA ILE A 23 8.12 3.85 -8.94
C ILE A 23 8.01 4.45 -7.52
N LYS A 24 7.45 5.66 -7.41
CA LYS A 24 7.25 6.32 -6.10
C LYS A 24 6.30 5.53 -5.18
N THR A 25 5.30 4.88 -5.76
CA THR A 25 4.37 4.02 -5.00
C THR A 25 5.08 2.76 -4.52
N VAL A 26 5.94 2.16 -5.35
CA VAL A 26 6.83 1.06 -4.95
C VAL A 26 7.72 1.47 -3.77
N ASP A 27 8.37 2.63 -3.85
CA ASP A 27 9.20 3.15 -2.75
C ASP A 27 8.40 3.35 -1.46
N ASN A 28 7.17 3.84 -1.56
CA ASN A 28 6.29 3.96 -0.41
C ASN A 28 5.96 2.61 0.20
N HIS A 29 5.65 1.60 -0.61
CA HIS A 29 5.35 0.26 -0.12
C HIS A 29 6.56 -0.41 0.54
N VAL A 30 7.76 -0.23 -0.01
CA VAL A 30 9.01 -0.69 0.63
C VAL A 30 9.19 -0.01 1.99
N ARG A 31 9.02 1.32 2.05
CA ARG A 31 9.14 2.09 3.30
C ARG A 31 8.08 1.71 4.34
N GLU A 32 6.89 1.35 3.90
CA GLU A 32 5.78 0.89 4.75
C GLU A 32 5.91 -0.57 5.16
N GLY A 33 6.90 -1.31 4.65
CA GLY A 33 7.08 -2.74 4.90
C GLY A 33 6.04 -3.62 4.19
N ARG A 34 5.33 -3.07 3.20
CA ARG A 34 4.38 -3.80 2.34
C ARG A 34 5.03 -4.49 1.16
N LEU A 35 6.28 -4.14 0.84
CA LEU A 35 7.12 -4.87 -0.10
C LEU A 35 8.44 -5.22 0.61
N PRO A 36 9.09 -6.34 0.24
CA PRO A 36 10.39 -6.67 0.77
C PRO A 36 11.40 -5.56 0.44
N ALA A 37 12.36 -5.30 1.33
CA ALA A 37 13.41 -4.33 1.07
C ALA A 37 14.33 -4.83 -0.05
N PRO A 38 14.59 -4.03 -1.10
CA PRO A 38 15.51 -4.42 -2.16
C PRO A 38 16.97 -4.39 -1.67
N VAL A 39 17.82 -5.13 -2.36
CA VAL A 39 19.27 -5.12 -2.18
C VAL A 39 19.87 -4.02 -3.05
N ALA A 40 20.63 -3.12 -2.45
CA ALA A 40 21.37 -2.10 -3.17
C ALA A 40 22.64 -2.70 -3.81
N PHE A 41 22.79 -2.51 -5.12
CA PHE A 41 23.99 -2.87 -5.86
C PHE A 41 24.40 -1.71 -6.78
N GLY A 42 25.44 -0.99 -6.37
CA GLY A 42 25.87 0.25 -7.03
C GLY A 42 24.82 1.35 -6.88
N SER A 43 24.39 1.94 -8.01
CA SER A 43 23.39 3.02 -8.04
C SER A 43 21.94 2.52 -8.19
N ARG A 44 21.72 1.21 -8.15
CA ARG A 44 20.42 0.58 -8.42
C ARG A 44 20.06 -0.39 -7.31
N GLU A 45 18.77 -0.60 -7.17
CA GLU A 45 18.16 -1.49 -6.18
C GLU A 45 17.46 -2.64 -6.90
N TYR A 46 17.71 -3.85 -6.41
CA TYR A 46 17.30 -5.09 -7.03
C TYR A 46 16.64 -6.04 -6.03
N TRP A 47 15.67 -6.81 -6.51
CA TRP A 47 15.20 -8.01 -5.83
C TRP A 47 15.65 -9.25 -6.59
N HIS A 48 15.92 -10.30 -5.85
CA HIS A 48 16.00 -11.63 -6.43
C HIS A 48 14.60 -12.05 -6.92
N PRO A 49 14.47 -12.63 -8.12
CA PRO A 49 13.16 -13.00 -8.67
C PRO A 49 12.41 -13.99 -7.78
N GLU A 50 13.12 -14.95 -7.17
CA GLU A 50 12.50 -15.92 -6.25
C GLU A 50 11.91 -15.26 -5.01
N ASP A 51 12.63 -14.34 -4.38
CA ASP A 51 12.16 -13.64 -3.17
C ASP A 51 10.95 -12.77 -3.48
N PHE A 52 11.00 -12.06 -4.60
CA PHE A 52 9.90 -11.20 -5.05
C PHE A 52 8.66 -12.04 -5.39
N LYS A 53 8.83 -13.15 -6.10
CA LYS A 53 7.75 -14.08 -6.43
C LYS A 53 7.15 -14.73 -5.19
N ALA A 54 7.97 -15.22 -4.26
CA ALA A 54 7.50 -15.80 -3.01
C ALA A 54 6.65 -14.80 -2.21
N PHE A 55 7.05 -13.53 -2.20
CA PHE A 55 6.26 -12.45 -1.61
C PHE A 55 4.91 -12.26 -2.32
N LEU A 56 4.89 -12.22 -3.66
CA LEU A 56 3.64 -12.08 -4.43
C LEU A 56 2.71 -13.27 -4.19
N ASP A 57 3.24 -14.49 -4.21
CA ASP A 57 2.48 -15.70 -3.92
C ASP A 57 1.90 -15.67 -2.50
N GLY A 58 2.66 -15.22 -1.50
CA GLY A 58 2.15 -15.08 -0.13
C GLY A 58 1.06 -14.01 0.02
N THR A 59 1.13 -12.94 -0.78
CA THR A 59 0.27 -11.76 -0.63
C THR A 59 -1.01 -11.85 -1.46
N PHE A 60 -0.90 -12.30 -2.71
CA PHE A 60 -1.99 -12.26 -3.69
C PHE A 60 -2.67 -13.61 -3.92
N ARG A 61 -2.03 -14.72 -3.51
CA ARG A 61 -2.67 -16.04 -3.61
C ARG A 61 -3.72 -16.14 -2.52
N ARG A 62 -5.00 -16.23 -2.92
CA ARG A 62 -6.08 -16.52 -1.98
C ARG A 62 -5.78 -17.84 -1.30
N LYS A 63 -5.59 -17.84 0.01
CA LYS A 63 -5.70 -19.06 0.80
C LYS A 63 -7.14 -19.54 0.61
N ALA A 64 -7.33 -20.72 0.03
CA ALA A 64 -8.64 -21.35 0.03
C ALA A 64 -9.12 -21.37 1.48
N PRO A 65 -10.36 -20.92 1.78
CA PRO A 65 -10.93 -21.18 3.09
C PRO A 65 -10.83 -22.67 3.38
N PRO A 66 -10.46 -23.11 4.60
CA PRO A 66 -10.69 -24.50 4.96
C PRO A 66 -12.16 -24.80 4.66
N GLU A 67 -12.41 -25.89 3.97
CA GLU A 67 -13.72 -26.35 3.52
C GLU A 67 -14.62 -26.56 4.75
N VAL A 68 -15.25 -25.48 5.21
CA VAL A 68 -16.39 -25.56 6.10
C VAL A 68 -17.54 -26.05 5.23
N GLU A 69 -17.84 -27.34 5.39
CA GLU A 69 -19.04 -27.99 4.85
C GLU A 69 -20.22 -27.03 5.00
N ARG A 70 -20.65 -26.45 3.89
CA ARG A 70 -21.84 -25.62 3.84
C ARG A 70 -23.04 -26.55 3.94
N VAL A 71 -23.43 -26.86 5.17
CA VAL A 71 -24.77 -27.38 5.47
C VAL A 71 -25.77 -26.34 4.96
N HIS A 72 -26.46 -26.69 3.87
CA HIS A 72 -27.58 -25.92 3.35
C HIS A 72 -28.69 -25.88 4.40
N GLY A 73 -28.84 -24.73 5.05
CA GLY A 73 -29.96 -24.44 5.95
C GLY A 73 -30.54 -23.09 5.60
N ASN A 74 -31.60 -23.09 4.80
CA ASN A 74 -32.50 -21.96 4.61
C ASN A 74 -32.97 -21.43 5.98
N GLN A 75 -32.76 -20.14 6.24
CA GLN A 75 -33.80 -19.20 6.68
C GLN A 75 -33.21 -17.82 7.00
N ALA A 76 -33.73 -16.78 6.32
CA ALA A 76 -33.80 -15.43 6.86
C ALA A 76 -34.97 -15.39 7.89
N PRO A 77 -34.91 -14.56 8.95
CA PRO A 77 -35.26 -13.15 8.76
C PRO A 77 -34.52 -12.12 9.63
N ALA A 78 -34.58 -10.88 9.13
CA ALA A 78 -34.76 -9.59 9.81
C ALA A 78 -33.92 -9.18 11.04
N ALA A 79 -33.21 -8.05 10.83
CA ALA A 79 -33.04 -6.88 11.72
C ALA A 79 -32.61 -7.08 13.18
N SER A 80 -31.38 -6.64 13.50
CA SER A 80 -31.14 -5.86 14.73
C SER A 80 -29.84 -5.06 14.64
N THR A 81 -30.00 -3.77 14.90
CA THR A 81 -29.06 -2.70 15.27
C THR A 81 -27.59 -3.05 15.51
N ALA A 82 -26.73 -2.32 14.80
CA ALA A 82 -25.31 -2.18 15.06
C ALA A 82 -25.06 -1.34 16.32
N GLU A 83 -24.35 -1.89 17.29
CA GLU A 83 -23.58 -1.12 18.26
C GLU A 83 -22.10 -1.51 18.14
N VAL A 84 -21.36 -0.73 17.35
CA VAL A 84 -19.90 -0.79 17.30
C VAL A 84 -19.36 0.04 18.45
N VAL A 85 -19.03 -0.63 19.55
CA VAL A 85 -18.24 -0.07 20.65
C VAL A 85 -16.85 0.27 20.08
N THR A 86 -16.64 1.55 19.83
CA THR A 86 -15.35 2.10 19.39
C THR A 86 -14.46 2.27 20.62
N ARG A 87 -13.37 1.50 20.69
CA ARG A 87 -12.29 1.75 21.68
C ARG A 87 -11.41 2.90 21.18
N PRO A 88 -11.16 3.96 21.98
CA PRO A 88 -10.21 5.00 21.61
C PRO A 88 -8.79 4.54 21.95
N ASN A 89 -7.93 4.38 20.94
CA ASN A 89 -6.50 4.21 21.18
C ASN A 89 -5.80 5.58 21.05
N THR A 90 -5.58 6.19 22.21
CA THR A 90 -4.69 7.34 22.42
C THR A 90 -3.25 6.96 22.11
N GLY A 91 -2.71 7.50 21.02
CA GLY A 91 -1.30 7.41 20.66
C GLY A 91 -0.91 8.59 19.77
N THR A 92 -0.55 9.70 20.39
CA THR A 92 -0.17 10.99 19.79
C THR A 92 1.10 10.85 18.96
N VAL A 93 0.96 10.83 17.64
CA VAL A 93 1.99 11.31 16.70
C VAL A 93 1.28 12.20 15.70
N THR A 94 1.48 13.51 15.82
CA THR A 94 0.97 14.52 14.88
C THR A 94 1.64 14.36 13.52
N LYS A 95 1.25 13.32 12.77
CA LYS A 95 1.44 13.28 11.33
C LYS A 95 0.39 14.20 10.75
N THR A 96 0.80 15.39 10.33
CA THR A 96 -0.02 16.25 9.46
C THR A 96 -0.55 15.38 8.33
N VAL A 97 -1.85 15.12 8.33
CA VAL A 97 -2.54 14.32 7.31
C VAL A 97 -2.30 15.05 6.00
N ARG A 98 -1.33 14.58 5.23
CA ARG A 98 -1.01 15.18 3.94
C ARG A 98 -2.09 14.73 2.98
N ASP A 99 -2.99 15.63 2.62
CA ASP A 99 -4.07 15.35 1.67
C ASP A 99 -3.50 14.67 0.41
N SER A 100 -4.06 13.50 0.07
CA SER A 100 -3.63 12.70 -1.10
C SER A 100 -3.95 13.40 -2.42
N ASN A 101 -4.89 14.36 -2.42
CA ASN A 101 -5.30 15.09 -3.62
C ASN A 101 -4.31 16.23 -3.98
N PRO A 102 -3.69 16.21 -5.18
CA PRO A 102 -2.73 17.24 -5.61
C PRO A 102 -3.33 18.64 -5.72
N ALA A 103 -4.60 18.77 -6.15
CA ALA A 103 -5.26 20.06 -6.28
C ALA A 103 -5.46 20.72 -4.91
N VAL A 104 -5.87 19.95 -3.90
CA VAL A 104 -6.05 20.41 -2.52
C VAL A 104 -4.72 20.93 -1.95
N ARG A 105 -3.61 20.23 -2.21
CA ARG A 105 -2.27 20.70 -1.80
C ARG A 105 -1.86 22.00 -2.48
N GLN A 106 -2.21 22.18 -3.75
CA GLN A 106 -1.88 23.40 -4.49
C GLN A 106 -2.71 24.59 -3.97
N MET A 107 -4.00 24.41 -3.74
CA MET A 107 -4.86 25.44 -3.14
C MET A 107 -4.39 25.83 -1.74
N ALA A 108 -4.04 24.86 -0.89
CA ALA A 108 -3.53 25.14 0.46
C ALA A 108 -2.27 26.00 0.44
N ARG A 109 -1.35 25.77 -0.51
CA ARG A 109 -0.15 26.59 -0.72
C ARG A 109 -0.49 28.02 -1.15
N GLN A 110 -1.42 28.16 -2.10
CA GLN A 110 -1.84 29.48 -2.58
C GLN A 110 -2.53 30.28 -1.46
N GLN A 111 -3.39 29.62 -0.69
CA GLN A 111 -4.10 30.24 0.43
C GLN A 111 -3.13 30.68 1.54
N ALA A 112 -2.10 29.88 1.84
CA ALA A 112 -1.05 30.26 2.78
C ALA A 112 -0.26 31.48 2.30
N LYS A 113 0.05 31.57 1.00
CA LYS A 113 0.74 32.73 0.40
C LYS A 113 -0.11 34.00 0.48
N LEU A 114 -1.40 33.90 0.18
CA LEU A 114 -2.35 35.02 0.31
C LEU A 114 -2.46 35.50 1.76
N LYS A 115 -2.55 34.57 2.72
CA LYS A 115 -2.57 34.93 4.15
C LYS A 115 -1.30 35.65 4.58
N ALA A 116 -0.12 35.18 4.16
CA ALA A 116 1.15 35.84 4.47
C ALA A 116 1.25 37.26 3.90
N LEU A 117 0.67 37.51 2.71
CA LEU A 117 0.63 38.84 2.10
C LEU A 117 -0.39 39.77 2.76
N ASN A 118 -1.47 39.22 3.32
CA ASN A 118 -2.56 39.98 3.92
C ASN A 118 -2.41 40.17 5.43
N SER A 119 -1.40 39.58 6.08
CA SER A 119 -1.10 39.86 7.48
C SER A 119 -0.31 41.17 7.58
N PRO A 120 -0.89 42.25 8.14
CA PRO A 120 -0.13 43.47 8.42
C PRO A 120 0.92 43.18 9.51
N ALA A 121 2.11 43.75 9.35
CA ALA A 121 3.22 43.67 10.29
C ALA A 121 2.89 44.33 11.64
#